data_AF-A0A969U0X7-F1
#
_entry.id   AF-A0A969U0X7-F1
#
_cell.length_a   1.000
_cell.length_b   1.000
_cell.length_c   1.000
_cell.angle_alpha   90.00
_cell.angle_beta   90.00
_cell.angle_gamma   90.00
#
_symmetry.space_group_name_H-M   'P 1'
#
loop_
_entity.id
_entity.type
_entity.pdbx_description
1 polymer ?
#
loop_
_entity_poly.entity_id
_entity_poly.type
_entity_poly.pdbx_seq_one_letter_code
_entity_poly.pdbx_strand_id
1 'polypeptide(L)' 'MSSSNNTTSLTSIFGKIWQQLINFLDAQNELKIWQKCDRGNIYWKVYNPKNGQFAYFPQKMKFASG' A
#
# COMPACT_ATOMS: atom_id res chain seq x y z
N MET A 1 -19.84 -41.67 -25.87
CA MET A 1 -19.61 -40.23 -26.16
C MET A 1 -19.79 -39.48 -24.85
N SER A 2 -18.72 -38.96 -24.26
CA SER A 2 -18.82 -38.10 -23.06
C SER A 2 -18.13 -36.78 -23.37
N SER A 3 -18.93 -35.72 -23.31
CA SER A 3 -18.54 -34.33 -23.52
C SER A 3 -17.70 -33.87 -22.31
N SER A 4 -16.43 -33.52 -22.54
CA SER A 4 -15.54 -33.03 -21.49
C SER A 4 -15.73 -31.53 -21.28
N ASN A 5 -15.79 -31.13 -20.01
CA ASN A 5 -16.25 -29.84 -19.53
C ASN A 5 -15.28 -28.70 -19.89
N ASN A 6 -15.69 -27.83 -20.82
CA ASN A 6 -14.91 -26.68 -21.30
C ASN A 6 -14.87 -25.48 -20.31
N THR A 7 -15.08 -25.67 -19.02
CA THR A 7 -15.25 -24.58 -18.03
C THR A 7 -13.96 -24.16 -17.32
N THR A 8 -12.85 -24.87 -17.55
CA THR A 8 -11.55 -24.65 -16.90
C THR A 8 -10.76 -23.44 -17.41
N SER A 9 -11.11 -22.90 -18.58
CA SER A 9 -10.36 -21.78 -19.19
C SER A 9 -10.76 -20.41 -18.62
N LEU A 10 -12.06 -20.12 -18.50
CA LEU A 10 -12.55 -18.80 -18.07
C LEU A 10 -12.36 -18.55 -16.56
N THR A 11 -12.53 -19.57 -15.72
CA THR A 11 -12.27 -19.50 -14.28
C THR A 11 -10.82 -19.15 -13.97
N SER A 12 -9.88 -19.62 -14.79
CA SER A 12 -8.45 -19.31 -14.64
C SER A 12 -8.12 -17.83 -14.91
N ILE A 13 -8.84 -17.18 -15.82
CA ILE A 13 -8.63 -15.77 -16.19
C ILE A 13 -9.17 -14.85 -15.10
N PHE A 14 -10.38 -15.12 -14.60
CA PHE A 14 -10.96 -14.38 -13.48
C PHE A 14 -10.10 -14.46 -12.23
N GLY A 15 -9.57 -15.64 -11.91
CA GLY A 15 -8.65 -15.81 -10.78
C GLY A 15 -7.39 -14.94 -10.91
N LYS A 16 -6.80 -14.84 -12.11
CA LYS A 16 -5.62 -14.00 -12.37
C LYS A 16 -5.92 -12.50 -12.21
N ILE A 17 -7.05 -12.03 -12.75
CA ILE A 17 -7.47 -10.64 -12.64
C ILE A 17 -7.75 -10.27 -11.16
N TRP A 18 -8.43 -11.16 -10.44
CA TRP A 18 -8.72 -10.95 -9.02
C TRP A 18 -7.44 -10.89 -8.18
N GLN A 19 -6.49 -11.78 -8.44
CA GLN A 19 -5.20 -11.77 -7.74
C GLN A 19 -4.40 -10.50 -8.02
N GLN A 20 -4.41 -10.00 -9.26
CA GLN A 20 -3.78 -8.72 -9.60
C GLN A 20 -4.44 -7.54 -8.87
N LEU A 21 -5.76 -7.54 -8.73
CA LEU A 21 -6.48 -6.51 -7.98
C LEU A 21 -6.12 -6.54 -6.49
N ILE A 22 -6.09 -7.73 -5.87
CA ILE A 22 -5.67 -7.89 -4.47
C ILE A 22 -4.24 -7.38 -4.29
N ASN A 23 -3.30 -7.81 -5.15
CA ASN A 23 -1.91 -7.40 -5.05
C ASN A 23 -1.75 -5.88 -5.24
N PHE A 24 -2.55 -5.26 -6.12
CA PHE A 24 -2.57 -3.81 -6.29
C PHE A 24 -3.09 -3.09 -5.04
N LEU A 25 -4.18 -3.58 -4.46
CA LEU A 25 -4.75 -3.01 -3.23
C LEU A 25 -3.81 -3.17 -2.04
N ASP A 26 -3.14 -4.32 -1.92
CA ASP A 26 -2.19 -4.61 -0.85
C ASP A 26 -0.92 -3.75 -0.97
N ALA A 27 -0.36 -3.61 -2.18
CA ALA A 27 0.75 -2.70 -2.44
C ALA A 27 0.39 -1.22 -2.16
N GLN A 28 -0.87 -0.82 -2.38
CA GLN A 28 -1.33 0.52 -2.05
C GLN A 28 -1.57 0.72 -0.54
N ASN A 29 -1.62 -0.36 0.24
CA ASN A 29 -1.81 -0.32 1.69
C ASN A 29 -0.49 -0.04 2.45
N GLU A 30 0.64 -0.02 1.74
CA GLU A 30 1.93 0.38 2.32
C GLU A 30 1.96 1.86 2.69
N LEU A 31 2.52 2.16 3.86
CA LEU A 31 2.70 3.53 4.34
C LEU A 31 3.59 4.31 3.36
N LYS A 32 3.06 5.42 2.82
CA LYS A 32 3.83 6.29 1.93
C LYS A 32 4.57 7.33 2.76
N ILE A 33 5.89 7.38 2.63
CA ILE A 33 6.77 8.22 3.46
C ILE A 33 7.54 9.18 2.56
N TRP A 34 7.54 10.47 2.91
CA TRP A 34 8.34 11.50 2.24
C TRP A 34 9.18 12.27 3.26
N GLN A 35 10.45 12.46 2.96
CA GLN A 35 11.27 13.46 3.65
C GLN A 35 11.01 14.82 2.99
N LYS A 36 10.73 15.83 3.80
CA LYS A 36 10.60 17.21 3.35
C LYS A 36 11.58 18.09 4.10
N CYS A 37 12.11 19.09 3.41
CA CYS A 37 12.92 20.16 3.99
C CYS A 37 12.21 21.48 3.71
N ASP A 38 11.86 22.22 4.75
CA ASP A 38 11.31 23.57 4.64
C ASP A 38 12.12 24.54 5.51
N ARG A 39 12.73 25.56 4.88
CA ARG A 39 13.55 26.59 5.55
C ARG A 39 14.63 26.02 6.50
N GLY A 40 15.23 24.88 6.14
CA GLY A 40 16.24 24.20 6.95
C GLY A 40 15.68 23.24 8.02
N ASN A 41 14.36 23.15 8.16
CA ASN A 41 13.69 22.17 9.02
C ASN A 41 13.35 20.93 8.21
N ILE A 42 13.95 19.79 8.58
CA ILE A 42 13.61 18.50 8.00
C ILE A 42 12.50 17.85 8.81
N TYR A 43 11.46 17.40 8.12
CA TYR A 43 10.38 16.62 8.69
C TYR A 43 9.97 15.49 7.75
N TRP A 44 9.47 14.42 8.32
CA TRP A 44 8.92 13.28 7.61
C TRP A 44 7.42 13.41 7.56
N LYS A 45 6.84 13.31 6.37
CA LYS A 45 5.42 13.19 6.16
C LYS A 45 5.10 11.73 5.88
N VAL A 46 4.20 11.14 6.65
CA VAL A 46 3.74 9.77 6.48
C VAL A 46 2.26 9.81 6.11
N TYR A 47 1.87 9.10 5.06
CA TYR A 47 0.47 8.91 4.67
C TYR A 47 0.09 7.46 4.92
N ASN A 48 -0.99 7.29 5.68
CA ASN A 48 -1.61 6.00 5.92
C ASN A 48 -2.77 5.81 4.93
N PRO A 49 -2.60 4.99 3.88
CA PRO A 49 -3.65 4.74 2.90
C PRO A 49 -4.85 3.99 3.50
N LYS A 50 -4.68 3.27 4.62
CA LYS A 50 -5.74 2.48 5.27
C LYS A 50 -6.83 3.35 5.88
N ASN A 51 -6.49 4.54 6.36
CA ASN A 51 -7.43 5.48 6.97
C ASN A 51 -7.41 6.89 6.35
N GLY A 52 -6.59 7.10 5.32
CA GLY A 52 -6.45 8.39 4.62
C GLY A 52 -5.75 9.49 5.42
N GLN A 53 -5.15 9.17 6.57
CA GLN A 53 -4.57 10.17 7.47
C GLN A 53 -3.11 10.48 7.15
N PHE A 54 -2.68 11.69 7.52
CA PHE A 54 -1.28 12.10 7.48
C PHE A 54 -0.72 12.27 8.88
N ALA A 55 0.51 11.80 9.10
CA ALA A 55 1.30 12.07 10.29
C ALA A 55 2.58 12.83 9.90
N TYR A 56 3.06 13.69 10.79
CA TYR A 56 4.24 14.52 10.58
C TYR A 56 5.20 14.31 11.73
N PHE A 57 6.44 13.93 11.40
CA PHE A 57 7.47 13.66 12.39
C PHE A 57 8.66 14.60 12.15
N PRO A 58 9.04 15.45 13.12
CA PRO A 58 10.26 16.25 12.98
C PRO A 58 11.48 15.32 12.98
N GLN A 59 12.54 15.66 12.24
CA GLN A 59 13.78 14.87 12.20
C GLN A 59 14.41 14.69 13.59
N LYS A 60 14.29 15.70 14.45
CA LYS A 60 14.73 15.64 15.85
C LYS A 60 13.55 15.26 16.74
N MET A 61 13.30 13.97 16.89
CA MET A 61 12.58 13.49 18.07
C MET A 61 13.50 13.69 19.27
N LYS A 62 13.21 14.70 20.11
CA LYS A 62 13.78 14.73 21.45
C LYS A 62 13.05 13.67 22.26
N PHE A 63 13.64 12.48 22.35
CA PHE A 63 13.28 11.57 23.42
C PHE A 63 13.64 12.28 24.72
N ALA A 64 12.63 12.56 25.56
CA ALA A 64 12.91 13.00 26.92
C ALA A 64 13.57 11.82 27.62
N SER A 65 14.90 11.86 27.72
CA SER A 65 15.63 11.02 28.65
C SER A 65 15.24 11.49 30.04
N GLY A 66 14.43 10.68 30.74
CA GLY A 66 14.16 10.85 32.17
C GLY A 66 15.37 10.49 33.02
#